data_AF-R6QF23-F1
#
_entry.id   AF-R6QF23-F1
#
_cell.length_a   1.000
_cell.length_b   1.000
_cell.length_c   1.000
_cell.angle_alpha   90.00
_cell.angle_beta   90.00
_cell.angle_gamma   90.00
#
_symmetry.space_group_name_H-M   'P 1'
#
loop_
_entity.id
_entity.type
_entity.pdbx_description
1 polymer ?
#
loop_
_entity_poly.entity_id
_entity_poly.type
_entity_poly.pdbx_seq_one_letter_code
_entity_poly.pdbx_strand_id
1 'polypeptide(L)'
;MELIKNIFFNTDKLVENSKVKISYAGKLFQDNCEEVYIHYGFGLNWDNIGEIKMEKTELGFQAEVELISSETFNFCFRNAENEWDNNDGQNYIFPIEKVELALVVKEKSFLDAPRKLRKSYIWSKKVRLAVYKIITYLPKLISGNYKRKIIE
;
A
#
# COMPACT_ATOMS: atom_id res chain seq x y z
N MET A 1 24.60 6.00 -6.63
CA MET A 1 25.34 6.93 -5.76
C MET A 1 26.21 6.15 -4.75
N GLU A 2 27.24 6.76 -4.15
CA GLU A 2 27.98 6.17 -3.01
C GLU A 2 27.16 6.42 -1.73
N LEU A 3 26.58 5.36 -1.17
CA LEU A 3 25.70 5.47 0.00
C LEU A 3 26.47 5.21 1.32
N ILE A 4 27.54 4.40 1.27
CA ILE A 4 28.53 4.17 2.32
C ILE A 4 29.89 3.95 1.65
N LYS A 5 31.00 4.34 2.30
CA LYS A 5 32.36 4.18 1.77
C LYS A 5 32.58 2.74 1.31
N ASN A 6 32.81 2.56 0.01
CA ASN A 6 33.08 1.28 -0.67
C ASN A 6 31.89 0.29 -0.83
N ILE A 7 30.64 0.72 -0.60
CA ILE A 7 29.43 -0.08 -0.92
C ILE A 7 28.51 0.72 -1.84
N PHE A 8 28.15 0.10 -2.96
CA PHE A 8 27.38 0.74 -4.02
C PHE A 8 26.17 -0.08 -4.39
N PHE A 9 25.06 0.61 -4.61
CA PHE A 9 23.85 0.05 -5.18
C PHE A 9 23.68 0.55 -6.62
N ASN A 10 23.05 -0.25 -7.47
CA ASN A 10 22.66 0.19 -8.81
C ASN A 10 21.55 1.26 -8.78
N THR A 11 20.85 1.41 -7.67
CA THR A 11 19.81 2.41 -7.44
C THR A 11 20.19 3.31 -6.27
N ASP A 12 19.59 4.49 -6.21
CA ASP A 12 19.80 5.44 -5.11
C ASP A 12 18.87 5.18 -3.92
N LYS A 13 17.77 4.47 -4.18
CA LYS A 13 16.71 4.14 -3.22
C LYS A 13 16.43 2.66 -3.30
N LEU A 14 16.40 2.00 -2.16
CA LEU A 14 16.01 0.60 -2.04
C LEU A 14 14.49 0.55 -1.96
N VAL A 15 13.83 0.00 -2.97
CA VAL A 15 12.37 -0.06 -3.04
C VAL A 15 11.93 -1.50 -2.75
N GLU A 16 10.84 -1.66 -2.01
CA GLU A 16 10.29 -2.99 -1.72
C GLU A 16 9.95 -3.78 -2.99
N ASN A 17 10.05 -5.11 -2.93
CA ASN A 17 9.72 -6.03 -4.02
C ASN A 17 10.50 -5.76 -5.31
N SER A 18 11.73 -5.25 -5.19
CA SER A 18 12.62 -4.95 -6.31
C SER A 18 13.91 -5.77 -6.23
N LYS A 19 14.57 -5.96 -7.37
CA LYS A 19 15.91 -6.53 -7.44
C LYS A 19 16.94 -5.42 -7.44
N VAL A 20 17.94 -5.57 -6.59
CA VAL A 20 19.04 -4.61 -6.46
C VAL A 20 20.36 -5.34 -6.61
N LYS A 21 21.27 -4.68 -7.33
CA LYS A 21 22.66 -5.12 -7.46
C LYS A 21 23.52 -4.35 -6.47
N ILE A 22 24.24 -5.09 -5.65
CA ILE A 22 25.14 -4.60 -4.61
C ILE A 22 26.57 -4.82 -5.08
N SER A 23 27.41 -3.80 -4.97
CA SER A 23 28.84 -3.87 -5.24
C SER A 23 29.63 -3.49 -3.98
N TYR A 24 30.62 -4.29 -3.64
CA TYR A 24 31.43 -4.16 -2.43
C TYR A 24 32.92 -4.09 -2.78
N ALA A 25 33.58 -3.00 -2.39
CA ALA A 25 35.02 -2.78 -2.56
C ALA A 25 35.70 -2.48 -1.21
N GLY A 26 35.13 -3.00 -0.12
CA GLY A 26 35.58 -2.74 1.25
C GLY A 26 36.79 -3.56 1.67
N LYS A 27 36.92 -3.78 2.98
CA LYS A 27 38.08 -4.43 3.60
C LYS A 27 38.44 -5.78 2.96
N LEU A 28 37.48 -6.70 2.81
CA LEU A 28 37.76 -8.05 2.29
C LEU A 28 38.21 -8.03 0.81
N PHE A 29 37.82 -6.99 0.06
CA PHE A 29 38.34 -6.79 -1.30
C PHE A 29 39.77 -6.22 -1.29
N GLN A 30 40.06 -5.28 -0.39
CA GLN A 30 41.39 -4.71 -0.21
C GLN A 30 42.41 -5.73 0.31
N ASP A 31 41.96 -6.65 1.15
CA ASP A 31 42.74 -7.79 1.64
C ASP A 31 42.90 -8.90 0.57
N ASN A 32 42.37 -8.68 -0.64
CA ASN A 32 42.47 -9.57 -1.79
C ASN A 32 41.92 -10.98 -1.55
N CYS A 33 40.85 -11.11 -0.75
CA CYS A 33 40.16 -12.38 -0.57
C CYS A 33 39.68 -12.94 -1.92
N GLU A 34 39.66 -14.27 -2.05
CA GLU A 34 39.18 -14.92 -3.28
C GLU A 34 37.65 -15.01 -3.31
N GLU A 35 37.05 -15.37 -2.19
CA GLU A 35 35.61 -15.59 -2.06
C GLU A 35 35.03 -14.72 -0.96
N VAL A 36 33.97 -13.98 -1.29
CA VAL A 36 33.22 -13.16 -0.34
C VAL A 36 31.74 -13.49 -0.48
N TYR A 37 31.05 -13.50 0.65
CA TYR A 37 29.64 -13.77 0.79
C TYR A 37 28.97 -12.54 1.40
N ILE A 38 27.80 -12.19 0.90
CA ILE A 38 26.90 -11.26 1.57
C ILE A 38 25.94 -12.06 2.46
N HIS A 39 25.93 -11.74 3.75
CA HIS A 39 24.97 -12.26 4.72
C HIS A 39 23.97 -11.15 5.02
N TYR A 40 22.68 -11.41 4.79
CA TYR A 40 21.65 -10.38 4.87
C TYR A 40 20.37 -10.86 5.55
N GLY A 41 19.58 -9.91 6.02
CA GLY A 41 18.25 -10.10 6.57
C GLY A 41 17.46 -8.80 6.54
N PHE A 42 16.23 -8.83 7.07
CA PHE A 42 15.31 -7.71 6.99
C PHE A 42 14.74 -7.29 8.35
N GLY A 43 14.55 -6.00 8.54
CA GLY A 43 13.97 -5.42 9.75
C GLY A 43 14.82 -5.62 11.01
N LEU A 44 14.25 -5.29 12.17
CA LEU A 44 14.95 -5.37 13.46
C LEU A 44 15.34 -6.80 13.87
N ASN A 45 14.55 -7.79 13.46
CA ASN A 45 14.73 -9.18 13.87
C ASN A 45 15.64 -9.98 12.93
N TRP A 46 16.19 -9.36 11.88
CA TRP A 46 16.89 -10.07 10.81
C TRP A 46 16.02 -11.19 10.22
N ASP A 47 14.77 -10.87 9.87
CA ASP A 47 13.87 -11.83 9.25
C ASP A 47 14.42 -12.23 7.87
N ASN A 48 14.07 -13.44 7.42
CA ASN A 48 14.47 -14.00 6.12
C ASN A 48 15.98 -13.94 5.86
N ILE A 49 16.77 -14.42 6.83
CA ILE A 49 18.22 -14.51 6.73
C ILE A 49 18.62 -15.31 5.48
N GLY A 50 19.49 -14.70 4.68
CA GLY A 50 20.05 -15.29 3.48
C GLY A 50 21.53 -15.07 3.38
N GLU A 51 22.18 -15.90 2.57
CA GLU A 51 23.59 -15.75 2.24
C GLU A 51 23.80 -16.03 0.76
N ILE A 52 24.54 -15.15 0.09
CA ILE A 52 24.81 -15.25 -1.34
C ILE A 52 26.32 -15.12 -1.55
N LYS A 53 26.92 -16.06 -2.29
CA LYS A 53 28.29 -15.93 -2.76
C LYS A 53 28.34 -14.83 -3.81
N MET A 54 29.22 -13.85 -3.59
CA MET A 54 29.38 -12.73 -4.51
C MET A 54 30.31 -13.09 -5.67
N GLU A 55 30.07 -12.49 -6.83
CA GLU A 55 30.92 -12.58 -8.01
C GLU A 55 32.08 -11.60 -7.89
N LYS A 56 33.32 -12.10 -7.98
CA LYS A 56 34.53 -11.27 -7.95
C LYS A 56 34.71 -10.58 -9.31
N THR A 57 34.92 -9.27 -9.28
CA THR A 57 35.22 -8.42 -10.45
C THR A 57 36.49 -7.62 -10.21
N GLU A 58 37.01 -6.97 -11.24
CA GLU A 58 38.21 -6.10 -11.13
C GLU A 58 38.01 -4.91 -10.17
N LEU A 59 36.76 -4.51 -9.93
CA LEU A 59 36.41 -3.33 -9.12
C LEU A 59 35.81 -3.68 -7.75
N GLY A 60 35.67 -4.96 -7.42
CA GLY A 60 35.01 -5.40 -6.19
C GLY A 60 34.22 -6.68 -6.35
N PHE A 61 33.43 -7.01 -5.33
CA PHE A 61 32.49 -8.12 -5.33
C PHE A 61 31.07 -7.65 -5.65
N GLN A 62 30.32 -8.43 -6.43
CA GLN A 62 28.97 -8.07 -6.85
C GLN A 62 27.97 -9.19 -6.56
N ALA A 63 26.76 -8.83 -6.13
CA ALA A 63 25.66 -9.76 -5.97
C ALA A 63 24.32 -9.09 -6.26
N GLU A 64 23.31 -9.88 -6.60
CA GLU A 64 21.94 -9.43 -6.77
C GLU A 64 21.07 -9.96 -5.63
N VAL A 65 20.27 -9.08 -5.02
CA VAL A 65 19.39 -9.40 -3.90
C VAL A 65 17.97 -8.97 -4.24
N GLU A 66 17.01 -9.85 -3.97
CA GLU A 66 15.59 -9.53 -4.02
C GLU A 66 15.15 -8.90 -2.69
N LEU A 67 14.74 -7.63 -2.72
CA LEU A 67 14.18 -6.95 -1.56
C LEU A 67 12.72 -7.36 -1.38
N ILE A 68 12.36 -7.63 -0.13
CA ILE A 68 10.97 -7.84 0.28
C ILE A 68 10.36 -6.54 0.83
N SER A 69 9.05 -6.54 1.04
CA SER A 69 8.42 -5.50 1.87
C SER A 69 8.84 -5.66 3.33
N SER A 70 9.70 -4.75 3.79
CA SER A 70 10.16 -4.64 5.18
C SER A 70 10.56 -3.20 5.49
N GLU A 71 10.98 -2.91 6.72
CA GLU A 71 11.42 -1.58 7.14
C GLU A 71 12.88 -1.31 6.76
N THR A 72 13.76 -2.29 6.96
CA THR A 72 15.20 -2.16 6.69
C THR A 72 15.74 -3.39 5.99
N PHE A 73 16.77 -3.17 5.18
CA PHE A 73 17.66 -4.19 4.65
C PHE A 73 18.97 -4.13 5.44
N ASN A 74 19.30 -5.22 6.12
CA ASN A 74 20.49 -5.32 6.97
C ASN A 74 21.44 -6.35 6.37
N PHE A 75 22.73 -6.06 6.32
CA PHE A 75 23.71 -7.01 5.83
C PHE A 75 25.12 -6.77 6.37
N CYS A 76 25.95 -7.78 6.18
CA CYS A 76 27.38 -7.79 6.41
C CYS A 76 28.06 -8.72 5.39
N PHE A 77 29.38 -8.65 5.31
CA PHE A 77 30.15 -9.48 4.39
C PHE A 77 31.06 -10.41 5.18
N ARG A 78 31.32 -11.60 4.64
CA ARG A 78 32.34 -12.49 5.15
C ARG A 78 33.14 -13.16 4.05
N ASN A 79 34.37 -13.55 4.32
CA ASN A 79 35.14 -14.40 3.43
C ASN A 79 34.94 -15.89 3.73
N ALA A 80 35.69 -16.75 3.03
CA ALA A 80 35.66 -18.20 3.23
C ALA A 80 36.28 -18.62 4.58
N GLU A 81 37.22 -17.83 5.11
CA GLU A 81 37.89 -18.02 6.39
C GLU A 81 37.07 -17.56 7.60
N ASN A 82 35.83 -17.10 7.36
CA ASN A 82 34.90 -16.61 8.38
C ASN A 82 35.36 -15.33 9.08
N GLU A 83 36.14 -14.50 8.38
CA GLU A 83 36.42 -13.12 8.75
C GLU A 83 35.30 -12.21 8.24
N TRP A 84 34.87 -11.27 9.08
CA TRP A 84 33.68 -10.46 8.82
C TRP A 84 34.04 -8.99 8.59
N ASP A 85 33.34 -8.39 7.64
CA ASP A 85 33.13 -6.95 7.54
C ASP A 85 31.67 -6.67 7.90
N ASN A 86 31.47 -6.41 9.20
CA ASN A 86 30.18 -6.07 9.78
C ASN A 86 30.16 -4.64 10.34
N ASN A 87 30.95 -3.74 9.76
CA ASN A 87 31.01 -2.34 10.17
C ASN A 87 31.25 -2.17 11.70
N ASP A 88 32.29 -2.83 12.22
CA ASP A 88 32.63 -2.85 13.65
C ASP A 88 31.47 -3.27 14.56
N GLY A 89 30.68 -4.26 14.12
CA GLY A 89 29.52 -4.78 14.83
C GLY A 89 28.23 -3.98 14.66
N GLN A 90 28.23 -2.86 13.94
CA GLN A 90 27.03 -2.07 13.67
C GLN A 90 26.19 -2.62 12.50
N ASN A 91 26.81 -3.45 11.65
CA ASN A 91 26.31 -3.91 10.36
C ASN A 91 26.02 -2.75 9.40
N TYR A 92 25.64 -3.09 8.17
CA TYR A 92 25.16 -2.15 7.18
C TYR A 92 23.63 -2.21 7.16
N ILE A 93 22.97 -1.10 7.46
CA ILE A 93 21.52 -1.01 7.61
C ILE A 93 21.00 0.09 6.70
N PHE A 94 20.08 -0.25 5.80
CA PHE A 94 19.47 0.68 4.87
C PHE A 94 17.94 0.62 4.94
N PRO A 95 17.25 1.77 4.93
CA PRO A 95 15.79 1.78 4.89
C PRO A 95 15.29 1.27 3.53
N ILE A 96 14.16 0.57 3.54
CA ILE A 96 13.43 0.19 2.32
C ILE A 96 12.25 1.14 2.13
N GLU A 97 12.19 1.82 0.99
CA GLU A 97 11.08 2.66 0.59
C GLU A 97 9.89 1.80 0.14
N LYS A 98 8.73 2.11 0.70
CA LYS A 98 7.47 1.48 0.30
C LYS A 98 6.98 2.13 -0.99
N VAL A 99 6.46 1.32 -1.91
CA VAL A 99 5.80 1.85 -3.09
C VAL A 99 4.47 2.39 -2.62
N GLU A 100 4.32 3.72 -2.58
CA GLU A 100 3.02 4.34 -2.40
C GLU A 100 2.14 3.98 -3.59
N LEU A 101 1.39 2.89 -3.46
CA LEU A 101 0.22 2.61 -4.27
C LEU A 101 -0.85 3.63 -3.85
N ALA A 102 -0.60 4.91 -4.15
CA ALA A 102 -1.55 5.98 -3.92
C ALA A 102 -2.86 5.50 -4.54
N LEU A 103 -3.82 5.21 -3.66
CA LEU A 103 -5.18 4.91 -4.02
C LEU A 103 -5.55 5.96 -5.06
N VAL A 104 -5.71 5.55 -6.32
CA VAL A 104 -6.23 6.44 -7.36
C VAL A 104 -7.43 7.08 -6.71
N VAL A 105 -7.37 8.40 -6.51
CA VAL A 105 -8.51 9.17 -6.06
C VAL A 105 -9.54 8.90 -7.13
N LYS A 106 -10.39 7.91 -6.91
CA LYS A 106 -11.62 7.76 -7.66
C LYS A 106 -12.28 9.08 -7.36
N GLU A 107 -12.29 9.99 -8.35
CA GLU A 107 -13.08 11.19 -8.29
C GLU A 107 -14.37 10.76 -7.61
N LYS A 108 -14.74 11.41 -6.51
CA LYS A 108 -16.03 11.16 -5.87
C LYS A 108 -17.02 11.34 -7.00
N SER A 109 -17.39 10.25 -7.66
CA SER A 109 -18.40 10.20 -8.69
C SER A 109 -19.58 10.71 -7.91
N PHE A 110 -19.89 11.99 -8.14
CA PHE A 110 -20.78 12.79 -7.31
C PHE A 110 -21.90 11.85 -6.94
N LEU A 111 -21.97 11.45 -5.66
CA LEU A 111 -22.96 10.50 -5.20
C LEU A 111 -24.26 10.98 -5.82
N ASP A 112 -24.75 10.19 -6.80
CA ASP A 112 -25.84 10.58 -7.68
C ASP A 112 -26.87 11.28 -6.80
N ALA A 113 -27.13 12.57 -7.06
CA ALA A 113 -28.07 13.36 -6.28
C ALA A 113 -29.28 12.47 -5.98
N PRO A 114 -29.74 12.36 -4.71
CA PRO A 114 -30.58 11.27 -4.24
C PRO A 114 -31.67 11.00 -5.26
N ARG A 115 -31.67 9.78 -5.84
CA ARG A 115 -32.48 9.41 -7.01
C ARG A 115 -33.89 9.99 -6.86
N LYS A 116 -34.16 11.09 -7.56
CA LYS A 116 -35.50 11.71 -7.53
C LYS A 116 -36.48 10.66 -8.03
N LEU A 117 -37.63 10.54 -7.36
CA LEU A 117 -38.68 9.64 -7.82
C LEU A 117 -39.03 9.96 -9.28
N ARG A 118 -39.15 8.93 -10.10
CA ARG A 118 -39.58 9.08 -11.51
C ARG A 118 -40.88 9.90 -11.55
N LYS A 119 -40.97 10.82 -12.51
CA LYS A 119 -42.16 11.69 -12.67
C LYS A 119 -43.45 10.90 -12.79
N SER A 120 -43.41 9.71 -13.41
CA SER A 120 -44.54 8.78 -13.50
C SER A 120 -45.04 8.30 -12.13
N TYR A 121 -44.13 8.01 -11.18
CA TYR A 121 -44.49 7.64 -9.81
C TYR A 121 -45.13 8.80 -9.05
N ILE A 122 -44.60 10.02 -9.23
CA ILE A 122 -45.18 11.22 -8.63
C ILE A 122 -46.62 11.44 -9.15
N TRP A 123 -46.83 11.26 -10.46
CA TRP A 123 -48.14 11.42 -11.08
C TRP A 123 -49.14 10.34 -10.64
N SER A 124 -48.72 9.07 -10.64
CA SER A 124 -49.58 7.97 -10.18
C SER A 124 -49.97 8.11 -8.70
N LYS A 125 -49.04 8.58 -7.85
CA LYS A 125 -49.33 8.87 -6.43
C LYS A 125 -50.35 10.00 -6.26
N LYS A 126 -50.27 11.07 -7.04
CA LYS A 126 -51.26 12.17 -7.03
C LYS A 126 -52.64 11.68 -7.43
N VAL A 127 -52.73 10.87 -8.49
CA VAL A 127 -54.00 10.27 -8.95
C VAL A 127 -54.59 9.38 -7.85
N ARG A 128 -53.78 8.50 -7.24
CA ARG A 128 -54.23 7.61 -6.16
C ARG A 128 -54.77 8.38 -4.95
N LEU A 129 -54.13 9.48 -4.55
CA LEU A 129 -54.60 10.34 -3.47
C LEU A 129 -55.91 11.06 -3.82
N ALA A 130 -56.09 11.50 -5.07
CA ALA A 130 -57.34 12.11 -5.52
C ALA A 130 -58.50 11.11 -5.48
N VAL A 131 -58.30 9.90 -5.99
CA VAL A 131 -59.29 8.81 -5.94
C VAL A 131 -59.64 8.45 -4.49
N TYR A 132 -58.63 8.32 -3.61
CA TYR A 132 -58.86 8.08 -2.19
C TYR A 132 -59.74 9.17 -1.57
N LYS A 133 -59.46 10.45 -1.85
CA LYS A 133 -60.27 11.57 -1.36
C LYS A 133 -61.70 11.53 -1.91
N ILE A 134 -61.90 11.17 -3.17
CA ILE A 134 -63.24 10.99 -3.73
C ILE A 134 -63.96 9.88 -2.96
N ILE A 135 -63.41 8.67 -2.91
CA ILE A 135 -64.06 7.53 -2.23
C ILE A 135 -64.34 7.82 -0.75
N THR A 136 -63.46 8.55 -0.06
CA THR A 136 -63.62 8.79 1.39
C THR A 136 -64.48 10.01 1.74
N TYR A 137 -64.51 11.05 0.90
CA TYR A 137 -65.22 12.29 1.20
C TYR A 137 -66.52 12.48 0.40
N LEU A 138 -66.64 11.92 -0.83
CA LEU A 138 -67.90 12.00 -1.59
C LEU A 138 -69.09 11.34 -0.86
N PRO A 139 -68.94 10.15 -0.23
CA PRO A 139 -70.04 9.54 0.52
C PRO A 139 -70.47 10.37 1.73
N LYS A 140 -69.57 11.18 2.30
CA LYS A 140 -69.89 12.09 3.42
C LYS A 140 -70.67 13.33 2.96
N LEU A 141 -70.45 13.77 1.73
CA LEU A 141 -71.21 14.85 1.10
C LEU A 141 -72.60 14.39 0.66
N ILE A 142 -72.71 13.18 0.11
CA ILE A 142 -73.98 12.63 -0.39
C ILE A 142 -74.85 12.06 0.74
N SER A 143 -74.27 11.45 1.78
CA SER A 143 -75.05 10.86 2.90
C SER A 143 -75.63 11.89 3.88
N GLY A 144 -75.39 13.19 3.68
CA GLY A 144 -76.02 14.27 4.45
C GLY A 144 -75.70 14.31 5.95
N ASN A 145 -74.87 13.40 6.46
CA ASN A 145 -74.62 13.26 7.90
C ASN A 145 -73.47 14.17 8.37
N TYR A 146 -73.56 15.46 8.04
CA TYR A 146 -72.85 16.48 8.79
C TYR A 146 -73.51 16.54 10.16
N LYS A 147 -72.80 16.09 11.20
CA LYS A 147 -73.21 16.31 12.59
C LYS A 147 -73.58 17.79 12.75
N ARG A 148 -74.89 18.09 12.81
CA ARG A 148 -75.37 19.40 13.23
C ARG A 148 -74.74 19.65 14.59
N LYS A 149 -73.94 20.70 14.73
CA LYS A 149 -73.67 21.26 16.06
C LYS A 149 -75.03 21.68 16.60
N ILE A 150 -75.50 21.00 17.63
CA ILE A 150 -76.60 21.48 18.46
C ILE A 150 -76.03 22.72 19.15
N ILE A 151 -76.62 23.87 18.86
CA ILE A 151 -76.35 25.14 19.54
C ILE A 151 -77.43 25.23 20.62
N GLU A 152 -77.02 25.20 21.88
CA GLU A 152 -77.79 25.79 22.99
C GLU A 152 -77.54 27.30 23.01
#